data_AF-A0AAE3WD66-F1
#
_entry.id   AF-A0AAE3WD66-F1
#
_cell.length_a   1.000
_cell.length_b   1.000
_cell.length_c   1.000
_cell.angle_alpha   90.00
_cell.angle_beta   90.00
_cell.angle_gamma   90.00
#
_symmetry.space_group_name_H-M   'P 1'
#
loop_
_entity.id
_entity.type
_entity.pdbx_description
1 polymer ?
#
loop_
_entity_poly.entity_id
_entity_poly.type
_entity_poly.pdbx_seq_one_letter_code
_entity_poly.pdbx_strand_id
1 'polypeptide(L)'
;MPDPSPSTQHSPLRPPACLPASHLSTRLNGQRITVAGIVILRQRPGTAKGVIFLTLEDETGIVNVIVWRALYERFRRAVIAGRCLRVTGRLQCENGVMHLIAERIEDISPLLDRLLALEQSGPDGRHDGTLSQNVQTG
;
A
#
# COMPACT_ATOMS: atom_id res chain seq x y z
N MET A 1 -31.47 5.19 26.58
CA MET A 1 -30.36 6.09 26.21
C MET A 1 -29.66 5.48 25.00
N PRO A 2 -29.54 6.18 23.86
CA PRO A 2 -28.63 5.75 22.81
C PRO A 2 -27.18 6.03 23.25
N ASP A 3 -26.32 5.05 23.02
CA ASP A 3 -24.87 5.06 23.19
C ASP A 3 -24.24 6.25 22.43
N PRO A 4 -23.32 7.05 23.03
CA PRO A 4 -22.60 8.07 22.27
C PRO A 4 -21.74 7.40 21.20
N SER A 5 -22.11 7.61 19.94
CA SER A 5 -21.31 7.18 18.79
C SER A 5 -19.84 7.58 18.98
N PRO A 6 -18.86 6.70 18.71
CA PRO A 6 -17.46 7.06 18.86
C PRO A 6 -17.16 8.22 17.91
N SER A 7 -16.89 9.38 18.51
CA SER A 7 -16.41 10.58 17.82
C SER A 7 -15.29 10.15 16.86
N THR A 8 -15.58 10.22 15.56
CA THR A 8 -14.63 9.87 14.51
C THR A 8 -13.53 10.91 14.52
N GLN A 9 -12.50 10.68 15.34
CA GLN A 9 -11.24 11.40 15.23
C GLN A 9 -10.62 10.95 13.90
N HIS A 10 -10.83 11.75 12.85
CA HIS A 10 -10.22 11.52 11.55
C HIS A 10 -8.72 11.78 11.68
N SER A 11 -7.95 10.72 11.95
CA SER A 11 -6.50 10.78 11.81
C SER A 11 -6.16 11.24 10.38
N PRO A 12 -5.28 12.24 10.20
CA PRO A 12 -4.92 12.79 8.89
C PRO A 12 -4.20 11.77 7.97
N LEU A 13 -3.90 10.58 8.51
CA LEU A 13 -3.22 9.50 7.79
C LEU A 13 -4.13 8.35 7.37
N ARG A 14 -5.46 8.47 7.52
CA ARG A 14 -6.35 7.36 7.15
C ARG A 14 -6.20 7.04 5.65
N PRO A 15 -5.79 5.80 5.28
CA PRO A 15 -5.78 5.40 3.90
C PRO A 15 -7.19 5.51 3.30
N PRO A 16 -7.32 5.73 1.98
CA PRO A 16 -8.63 5.76 1.33
C PRO A 16 -9.41 4.48 1.66
N ALA A 17 -10.73 4.58 1.86
CA ALA A 17 -11.56 3.40 2.11
C ALA A 17 -11.42 2.40 0.96
N CYS A 18 -10.85 1.23 1.26
CA CYS A 18 -10.59 0.15 0.32
C CYS A 18 -11.17 -1.16 0.87
N LEU A 19 -11.42 -2.12 -0.02
CA LEU A 19 -11.85 -3.46 0.35
C LEU A 19 -10.65 -4.23 0.95
N PRO A 20 -10.78 -4.81 2.16
CA PRO A 20 -9.74 -5.68 2.72
C PRO A 20 -9.53 -6.94 1.87
N ALA A 21 -8.30 -7.45 1.82
CA ALA A 21 -7.96 -8.68 1.11
C ALA A 21 -8.82 -9.88 1.54
N SER A 22 -9.10 -10.02 2.83
CA SER A 22 -9.94 -11.10 3.38
C SER A 22 -11.36 -11.13 2.83
N HIS A 23 -11.86 -10.00 2.31
CA HIS A 23 -13.22 -9.89 1.79
C HIS A 23 -13.32 -10.23 0.30
N LEU A 24 -12.21 -10.47 -0.40
CA LEU A 24 -12.21 -10.75 -1.84
C LEU A 24 -13.03 -12.00 -2.21
N SER A 25 -12.99 -13.04 -1.38
CA SER A 25 -13.70 -14.31 -1.62
C SER A 25 -15.23 -14.17 -1.58
N THR A 26 -15.74 -13.13 -0.91
CA THR A 26 -17.18 -12.86 -0.83
C THR A 26 -17.70 -12.00 -1.99
N ARG A 27 -16.80 -11.56 -2.89
CA ARG A 27 -17.15 -10.69 -4.01
C ARG A 27 -17.44 -11.47 -5.28
N LEU A 28 -18.32 -10.91 -6.09
CA LEU A 28 -18.71 -11.50 -7.37
C LEU A 28 -17.57 -11.38 -8.38
N ASN A 29 -17.39 -12.43 -9.18
CA ASN A 29 -16.53 -12.38 -10.35
C ASN A 29 -16.95 -11.24 -11.29
N GLY A 30 -15.99 -10.48 -11.82
CA GLY A 30 -16.21 -9.30 -12.64
C GLY A 30 -16.56 -8.01 -11.87
N GLN A 31 -16.78 -8.08 -10.56
CA GLN A 31 -17.08 -6.91 -9.75
C GLN A 31 -15.90 -5.93 -9.74
N ARG A 32 -16.21 -4.64 -9.93
CA ARG A 32 -15.23 -3.57 -9.81
C ARG A 32 -15.01 -3.22 -8.34
N ILE A 33 -13.78 -3.33 -7.88
CA ILE A 33 -13.39 -3.08 -6.48
C ILE A 33 -12.15 -2.18 -6.42
N THR A 34 -11.87 -1.66 -5.24
CA THR A 34 -10.62 -0.96 -4.95
C THR A 34 -9.99 -1.59 -3.72
N VAL A 35 -8.69 -1.90 -3.82
CA VAL A 35 -7.86 -2.43 -2.74
C VAL A 35 -6.69 -1.48 -2.50
N ALA A 36 -6.07 -1.57 -1.33
CA ALA A 36 -4.80 -0.90 -1.05
C ALA A 36 -3.90 -1.84 -0.26
N GLY A 37 -2.59 -1.77 -0.48
CA GLY A 37 -1.64 -2.60 0.24
C GLY A 37 -0.19 -2.30 -0.12
N ILE A 38 0.72 -2.82 0.69
CA ILE A 38 2.17 -2.77 0.47
C ILE A 38 2.50 -3.71 -0.69
N VAL A 39 3.36 -3.28 -1.61
CA VAL A 39 3.79 -4.14 -2.71
C VAL A 39 4.91 -5.05 -2.24
N ILE A 40 4.61 -6.34 -2.10
CA ILE A 40 5.56 -7.35 -1.62
C ILE A 40 6.26 -8.09 -2.76
N LEU A 41 5.65 -8.16 -3.94
CA LEU A 41 6.21 -8.86 -5.09
C LEU A 41 5.86 -8.19 -6.41
N ARG A 42 6.82 -8.25 -7.34
CA ARG A 42 6.67 -7.84 -8.75
C ARG A 42 7.23 -8.92 -9.64
N GLN A 43 6.44 -9.37 -10.60
CA GLN A 43 6.89 -10.34 -11.59
C GLN A 43 6.54 -9.86 -12.99
N ARG A 44 7.48 -10.03 -13.91
CA ARG A 44 7.28 -9.80 -15.34
C ARG A 44 7.75 -11.06 -16.08
N PRO A 45 6.88 -12.06 -16.25
CA PRO A 45 7.25 -13.29 -16.93
C PRO A 45 7.72 -12.98 -18.37
N GLY A 46 8.84 -13.58 -18.78
CA GLY A 46 9.39 -13.37 -20.13
C GLY A 46 8.47 -13.85 -21.26
N THR A 47 7.54 -14.76 -20.95
CA THR A 47 6.59 -15.37 -21.89
C THR A 47 5.25 -14.64 -21.97
N ALA A 48 4.92 -13.78 -21.01
CA ALA A 48 3.66 -13.04 -20.99
C ALA A 48 3.85 -11.67 -21.67
N LYS A 49 3.30 -11.51 -22.88
CA LYS A 49 3.43 -10.32 -23.75
C LYS A 49 2.99 -9.01 -23.04
N GLY A 50 3.88 -8.41 -22.27
CA GLY A 50 3.68 -7.11 -21.62
C GLY A 50 2.80 -7.14 -20.37
N VAL A 51 2.66 -8.28 -19.70
CA VAL A 51 1.92 -8.38 -18.42
C VAL A 51 2.88 -8.22 -17.25
N ILE A 52 2.44 -7.50 -16.23
CA ILE A 52 3.11 -7.40 -14.93
C ILE A 52 2.15 -7.93 -13.87
N PHE A 53 2.67 -8.76 -12.98
CA PHE A 53 1.99 -9.24 -11.79
C PHE A 53 2.54 -8.48 -10.59
N LEU A 54 1.62 -7.95 -9.77
CA LEU A 54 1.93 -7.39 -8.47
C LEU A 54 1.24 -8.22 -7.40
N THR A 55 1.88 -8.40 -6.26
CA THR A 55 1.21 -8.89 -5.05
C THR A 55 1.21 -7.76 -4.04
N LEU A 56 0.01 -7.36 -3.62
CA LEU A 56 -0.21 -6.40 -2.55
C LEU A 56 -0.54 -7.15 -1.27
N GLU A 57 -0.11 -6.64 -0.13
CA GLU A 57 -0.43 -7.17 1.19
C GLU A 57 -1.03 -6.08 2.08
N ASP A 58 -2.13 -6.41 2.74
CA ASP A 58 -2.69 -5.69 3.88
C ASP A 58 -2.70 -6.63 5.11
N GLU A 59 -3.12 -6.14 6.27
CA GLU A 59 -3.15 -6.91 7.52
C GLU A 59 -4.09 -8.13 7.48
N THR A 60 -4.95 -8.21 6.47
CA THR A 60 -5.95 -9.26 6.29
C THR A 60 -5.58 -10.29 5.23
N GLY A 61 -4.49 -10.06 4.49
CA GLY A 61 -3.94 -11.01 3.52
C GLY A 61 -3.39 -10.36 2.25
N ILE A 62 -3.30 -11.17 1.20
CA ILE A 62 -2.70 -10.76 -0.08
C ILE A 62 -3.72 -10.56 -1.19
N VAL A 63 -3.41 -9.66 -2.13
CA VAL A 63 -4.17 -9.42 -3.36
C VAL A 63 -3.23 -9.55 -4.55
N ASN A 64 -3.54 -10.50 -5.44
CA ASN A 64 -2.82 -10.64 -6.70
C ASN A 64 -3.42 -9.67 -7.73
N VAL A 65 -2.58 -8.83 -8.32
CA VAL A 65 -2.99 -7.80 -9.28
C VAL A 65 -2.32 -8.06 -10.62
N ILE A 66 -3.12 -8.05 -11.68
CA ILE A 66 -2.65 -8.17 -13.06
C ILE A 66 -2.68 -6.79 -13.71
N VAL A 67 -1.53 -6.35 -14.22
CA VAL A 67 -1.35 -5.08 -14.89
C VAL A 67 -0.97 -5.33 -16.35
N TRP A 68 -1.90 -5.02 -17.25
CA TRP A 68 -1.66 -5.12 -18.69
C TRP A 68 -0.75 -4.01 -19.20
N ARG A 69 -0.09 -4.26 -20.33
CA ARG A 69 0.93 -3.38 -20.94
C ARG A 69 0.49 -1.93 -21.05
N ALA A 70 -0.70 -1.67 -21.59
CA ALA A 70 -1.23 -0.33 -21.79
C ALA A 70 -1.40 0.42 -20.45
N LEU A 71 -1.83 -0.28 -19.40
CA LEU A 71 -1.97 0.31 -18.08
C LEU A 71 -0.61 0.55 -17.43
N TYR A 72 0.32 -0.40 -17.56
CA TYR A 72 1.69 -0.24 -17.10
C TYR A 72 2.36 0.98 -17.75
N GLU A 73 2.23 1.16 -19.06
CA GLU A 73 2.80 2.30 -19.77
C GLU A 73 2.25 3.63 -19.22
N ARG A 74 0.95 3.68 -18.92
CA ARG A 74 0.29 4.85 -18.31
C ARG A 74 0.69 5.11 -16.86
N PHE A 75 0.87 4.07 -16.05
CA PHE A 75 1.13 4.16 -14.60
C PHE A 75 2.54 3.69 -14.21
N ARG A 76 3.50 3.81 -15.14
CA ARG A 76 4.84 3.21 -15.05
C ARG A 76 5.54 3.47 -13.72
N ARG A 77 5.55 4.72 -13.26
CA ARG A 77 6.23 5.12 -12.02
C ARG A 77 5.66 4.39 -10.80
N ALA A 78 4.34 4.36 -10.67
CA ALA A 78 3.66 3.68 -9.57
C ALA A 78 3.94 2.17 -9.59
N VAL A 79 3.85 1.54 -10.76
CA VAL A 79 4.06 0.09 -10.89
C VAL A 79 5.50 -0.32 -10.55
N ILE A 80 6.50 0.46 -10.99
CA ILE A 80 7.91 0.13 -10.75
C ILE A 80 8.34 0.46 -9.33
N ALA A 81 8.02 1.66 -8.83
CA ALA A 81 8.65 2.22 -7.64
C ALA A 81 7.72 2.34 -6.43
N GLY A 82 6.40 2.26 -6.61
CA GLY A 82 5.44 2.47 -5.52
C GLY A 82 5.56 1.38 -4.45
N ARG A 83 5.88 1.75 -3.21
CA ARG A 83 5.97 0.81 -2.06
C ARG A 83 4.59 0.44 -1.52
N CYS A 84 3.63 1.35 -1.61
CA CYS A 84 2.24 1.12 -1.24
C CYS A 84 1.34 1.63 -2.37
N LEU A 85 0.41 0.79 -2.81
CA LEU A 85 -0.44 1.08 -3.95
C LEU A 85 -1.90 0.98 -3.56
N ARG A 86 -2.70 1.87 -4.14
CA ARG A 86 -4.15 1.73 -4.23
C ARG A 86 -4.50 1.36 -5.66
N VAL A 87 -5.23 0.26 -5.83
CA VAL A 87 -5.58 -0.29 -7.14
C VAL A 87 -7.08 -0.44 -7.26
N THR A 88 -7.66 0.19 -8.26
CA THR A 88 -9.04 -0.06 -8.69
C THR A 88 -9.01 -0.95 -9.92
N GLY A 89 -9.84 -1.98 -9.92
CA GLY A 89 -9.88 -2.96 -10.99
C GLY A 89 -11.09 -3.88 -10.92
N ARG A 90 -11.10 -4.90 -11.78
CA ARG A 90 -12.14 -5.94 -11.82
C ARG A 90 -11.61 -7.24 -11.27
N LEU A 91 -12.36 -7.83 -10.35
CA LEU A 91 -12.03 -9.11 -9.77
C LEU A 91 -12.25 -10.22 -10.80
N GLN A 92 -11.31 -11.15 -10.92
CA GLN A 92 -11.38 -12.33 -11.75
C GLN A 92 -10.99 -13.55 -10.94
N CYS A 93 -11.79 -14.61 -11.02
CA CYS A 93 -11.45 -15.91 -10.44
C CYS A 93 -10.98 -16.84 -11.56
N GLU A 94 -9.75 -17.32 -11.47
CA GLU A 94 -9.19 -18.30 -12.39
C GLU A 94 -8.61 -19.46 -11.59
N ASN A 95 -9.09 -20.68 -11.83
CA ASN A 95 -8.64 -21.90 -11.15
C ASN A 95 -8.67 -21.80 -9.60
N GLY A 96 -9.64 -21.09 -9.04
CA GLY A 96 -9.78 -20.88 -7.60
C GLY A 96 -8.89 -19.78 -7.01
N VAL A 97 -8.10 -19.10 -7.84
CA VAL A 97 -7.26 -17.97 -7.44
C VAL A 97 -7.91 -16.66 -7.86
N MET A 98 -8.00 -15.71 -6.92
CA MET A 98 -8.57 -14.38 -7.16
C MET A 98 -7.47 -13.43 -7.64
N HIS A 99 -7.73 -12.78 -8.76
CA HIS A 99 -6.89 -11.76 -9.38
C HIS A 99 -7.68 -10.46 -9.55
N LEU A 100 -7.06 -9.33 -9.26
CA LEU A 100 -7.59 -8.02 -9.61
C LEU A 100 -6.97 -7.54 -10.92
N ILE A 101 -7.76 -7.48 -11.98
CA ILE A 101 -7.34 -6.88 -13.23
C ILE A 101 -7.37 -5.36 -13.07
N ALA A 102 -6.19 -4.74 -13.04
CA ALA A 102 -6.07 -3.33 -12.76
C ALA A 102 -6.69 -2.47 -13.87
N GLU A 103 -7.32 -1.35 -13.47
CA GLU A 103 -7.85 -0.31 -14.35
C GLU A 103 -7.30 1.09 -13.97
N ARG A 104 -6.96 1.29 -12.69
CA ARG A 104 -6.34 2.50 -12.17
C ARG A 104 -5.39 2.15 -11.03
N ILE A 105 -4.22 2.77 -11.03
CA ILE A 105 -3.18 2.55 -10.03
C ILE A 105 -2.76 3.90 -9.47
N GLU A 106 -2.74 4.02 -8.15
CA GLU A 106 -2.29 5.19 -7.42
C GLU A 106 -1.14 4.81 -6.50
N ASP A 107 -0.05 5.56 -6.59
CA ASP A 107 1.04 5.47 -5.64
C ASP A 107 0.66 6.22 -4.36
N ILE A 108 0.43 5.47 -3.29
CA ILE A 108 0.11 6.01 -1.95
C ILE A 108 1.28 5.83 -0.98
N SER A 109 2.49 5.52 -1.48
CA SER A 109 3.72 5.49 -0.68
C SER A 109 3.98 6.77 0.14
N PRO A 110 3.60 7.98 -0.31
CA PRO A 110 3.72 9.17 0.53
C PRO A 110 2.98 9.08 1.87
N LEU A 111 1.96 8.22 2.01
CA LEU A 111 1.31 7.97 3.31
C LEU A 111 2.24 7.21 4.27
N LEU A 112 3.04 6.28 3.74
CA LEU A 112 4.07 5.59 4.54
C LEU A 112 5.16 6.56 4.99
N ASP A 113 5.59 7.47 4.11
CA ASP A 113 6.61 8.46 4.45
C ASP A 113 6.13 9.39 5.57
N ARG A 114 4.85 9.79 5.53
CA ARG A 114 4.23 10.57 6.60
C ARG A 114 4.13 9.80 7.91
N LEU A 115 3.78 8.50 7.86
CA LEU A 115 3.73 7.67 9.06
C LEU A 115 5.11 7.59 9.73
N LEU A 116 6.17 7.37 8.96
CA LEU A 116 7.55 7.31 9.47
C LEU A 116 8.03 8.67 10.03
N ALA A 117 7.57 9.78 9.45
CA ALA A 117 7.91 11.11 9.95
C ALA A 117 7.23 11.45 11.29
N LEU A 118 6.04 10.89 11.56
CA LEU A 118 5.37 11.05 12.86
C LEU A 118 6.10 10.31 13.99
N GLU A 119 6.58 9.09 13.73
CA GLU A 119 7.38 8.31 14.70
C GLU A 119 8.65 9.07 15.12
N GLN A 120 9.29 9.78 14.20
CA GLN A 120 10.51 10.56 14.47
C GLN A 120 10.26 11.86 15.24
N SER A 121 8.99 12.28 15.37
CA SER A 121 8.59 13.53 16.03
C SER A 121 8.01 13.30 17.44
N GLY A 122 8.12 12.08 17.98
CA GLY A 122 7.71 11.75 19.36
C GLY A 122 8.53 12.50 20.42
N PRO A 123 8.01 12.66 21.66
CA PRO A 123 8.50 13.65 22.64
C PRO A 123 9.87 13.35 23.29
N ASP A 124 10.62 12.35 22.81
CA ASP A 124 11.85 11.90 23.47
C ASP A 124 13.11 12.05 22.60
N GLY A 125 13.19 13.18 21.90
CA GLY A 125 14.39 13.62 21.18
C GLY A 125 15.54 14.09 22.08
N ARG A 126 15.80 13.42 23.22
CA ARG A 126 17.02 13.67 24.02
C ARG A 126 18.19 12.90 23.41
N HIS A 127 18.74 13.45 22.33
CA HIS A 127 20.14 13.21 21.99
C HIS A 127 21.02 13.97 22.99
N ASP A 128 21.31 13.36 24.14
CA ASP A 128 22.39 13.83 25.02
C ASP A 128 23.74 13.46 24.39
N GLY A 129 24.19 14.34 23.48
CA GLY A 129 25.54 14.32 22.94
C GLY A 129 26.48 15.11 23.84
N THR A 130 26.72 14.64 25.07
CA THR A 130 27.86 15.12 25.86
C THR A 130 29.14 14.47 25.32
N LEU A 131 29.76 15.11 24.32
CA LEU A 131 31.14 14.84 23.92
C LEU A 131 32.07 15.77 24.72
N SER A 132 32.76 15.16 25.67
CA SER A 132 33.85 15.72 26.46
C SER A 132 34.88 16.47 25.60
N GLN A 133 35.11 17.74 25.91
CA GLN A 133 36.39 18.41 25.63
C GLN A 133 37.08 18.70 26.97
N ASN A 134 38.08 17.87 27.27
CA ASN A 134 39.16 18.03 28.25
C ASN A 134 40.31 17.25 27.56
N VAL A 135 41.53 17.71 27.30
CA VAL A 135 42.51 18.62 27.95
C VAL A 135 43.47 19.06 26.80
N GLN A 136 44.06 20.27 26.74
CA GLN A 136 45.39 20.55 27.33
C GLN A 136 45.77 22.04 27.22
N THR A 137 46.00 22.67 28.37
CA THR A 137 46.92 23.80 28.56
C THR A 137 47.77 23.44 29.76
N GLY A 138 49.10 23.43 29.61
CA GLY A 138 50.06 23.12 30.66
C GLY A 138 50.99 21.98 30.28
#